data_AF-A0ABD5DZB9-F1
#
_entry.id   AF-A0ABD5DZB9-F1
#
_cell.length_a   1.000
_cell.length_b   1.000
_cell.length_c   1.000
_cell.angle_alpha   90.00
_cell.angle_beta   90.00
_cell.angle_gamma   90.00
#
_symmetry.space_group_name_H-M   'P 1'
#
loop_
_entity.id
_entity.type
_entity.pdbx_description
1 polymer ?
#
loop_
_entity_poly.entity_id
_entity_poly.type
_entity_poly.pdbx_seq_one_letter_code
_entity_poly.pdbx_strand_id
1 'polypeptide(L)'
;MVRDRLGALGFTVPARFPEDADAGDFPSLPLWKPQDFMPPGPLPYAYLFADGGDPEALRKRIARLRAYGFDLPLEVPARPGPFDAEILSAAGAWRELTSADVIPFHFVLPLARDLNIPPADVVRVLTSYRIRVSRADLPDGMSFKEAVALADVDARHRSLSRHEGFPLHFLHHTALLRDTTIRRVVAELRDLGFTVPDPADTLRAALARVPSA
;
A
#
# COMPACT_ATOMS: atom_id res chain seq x y z
N MET A 1 7.97 32.31 -11.86
CA MET A 1 7.53 32.13 -13.27
C MET A 1 6.29 31.23 -13.40
N VAL A 2 6.21 30.06 -12.74
CA VAL A 2 5.00 29.20 -12.79
C VAL A 2 3.81 29.84 -12.07
N ARG A 3 4.03 30.46 -10.90
CA ARG A 3 3.02 31.20 -10.14
C ARG A 3 2.31 32.28 -10.97
N ASP A 4 3.09 33.17 -11.57
CA ASP A 4 2.55 34.30 -12.34
C ASP A 4 1.82 33.82 -13.58
N ARG A 5 2.30 32.74 -14.20
CA ARG A 5 1.65 32.10 -15.35
C ARG A 5 0.31 31.47 -14.97
N LEU A 6 0.21 30.81 -13.82
CA LEU A 6 -1.06 30.27 -13.30
C LEU A 6 -2.05 31.39 -12.95
N GLY A 7 -1.57 32.47 -12.32
CA GLY A 7 -2.39 33.65 -12.04
C GLY A 7 -2.89 34.35 -13.30
N ALA A 8 -2.03 34.52 -14.31
CA ALA A 8 -2.40 35.09 -15.61
C ALA A 8 -3.42 34.24 -16.39
N LEU A 9 -3.46 32.94 -16.14
CA LEU A 9 -4.44 31.99 -16.69
C LEU A 9 -5.74 31.92 -15.88
N GLY A 10 -5.89 32.73 -14.82
CA GLY A 10 -7.11 32.81 -14.01
C GLY A 10 -7.24 31.75 -12.92
N PHE A 11 -6.18 30.98 -12.65
CA PHE A 11 -6.19 30.02 -11.54
C PHE A 11 -6.00 30.72 -10.19
N THR A 12 -6.71 30.24 -9.18
CA THR A 12 -6.48 30.67 -7.79
C THR A 12 -5.20 30.02 -7.29
N VAL A 13 -4.11 30.79 -7.23
CA VAL A 13 -2.82 30.32 -6.73
C VAL A 13 -2.86 30.27 -5.19
N PRO A 14 -2.46 29.16 -4.55
CA PRO A 14 -2.33 29.09 -3.10
C PRO A 14 -1.41 30.18 -2.54
N ALA A 15 -1.71 30.67 -1.34
CA ALA A 15 -0.90 31.69 -0.66
C ALA A 15 0.54 31.21 -0.37
N ARG A 16 0.74 29.89 -0.24
CA ARG A 16 2.05 29.23 -0.14
C ARG A 16 2.34 28.54 -1.46
N PHE A 17 3.19 29.17 -2.26
CA PHE A 17 3.67 28.62 -3.53
C PHE A 17 5.19 28.88 -3.61
N PRO A 18 6.03 27.84 -3.68
CA PRO A 18 7.48 27.99 -3.82
C PRO A 18 7.85 28.92 -4.97
N GLU A 19 8.78 29.83 -4.74
CA GLU A 19 9.22 30.79 -5.77
C GLU A 19 9.96 30.11 -6.92
N ASP A 20 10.61 28.98 -6.62
CA ASP A 20 11.37 28.13 -7.53
C ASP A 20 10.54 26.96 -8.09
N ALA A 21 9.21 27.04 -8.02
CA ALA A 21 8.30 26.03 -8.57
C ALA A 21 8.56 25.75 -10.06
N ASP A 22 8.65 24.47 -10.42
CA ASP A 22 8.90 24.01 -11.79
C ASP A 22 7.95 22.85 -12.18
N ALA A 23 7.75 22.67 -13.48
CA ALA A 23 6.97 21.56 -14.02
C ALA A 23 7.55 20.17 -13.64
N GLY A 24 8.86 20.08 -13.37
CA GLY A 24 9.51 18.86 -12.89
C GLY A 24 9.10 18.42 -11.48
N ASP A 25 8.42 19.29 -10.71
CA ASP A 25 8.00 18.98 -9.34
C ASP A 25 6.91 17.93 -9.25
N PHE A 26 6.13 17.79 -10.33
CA PHE A 26 5.04 16.85 -10.46
C PHE A 26 5.35 15.89 -11.62
N PRO A 27 6.01 14.74 -11.37
CA PRO A 27 6.21 13.74 -12.41
C PRO A 27 4.88 13.36 -13.05
N SER A 28 4.84 13.46 -14.38
CA SER A 28 3.72 13.04 -15.20
C SER A 28 3.62 11.52 -15.16
N LEU A 29 2.82 10.99 -14.23
CA LEU A 29 2.59 9.55 -14.12
C LEU A 29 1.30 9.19 -14.85
N PRO A 30 1.36 8.31 -15.88
CA PRO A 30 0.28 8.11 -16.86
C PRO A 30 -1.00 7.49 -16.29
N LEU A 31 -0.99 7.09 -15.02
CA LEU A 31 -2.09 6.37 -14.36
C LEU A 31 -2.94 7.25 -13.44
N TRP A 32 -2.57 8.53 -13.24
CA TRP A 32 -3.25 9.36 -12.23
C TRP A 32 -3.87 10.60 -12.83
N LYS A 33 -5.01 10.96 -12.25
CA LYS A 33 -5.79 12.12 -12.66
C LYS A 33 -5.30 13.34 -11.88
N PRO A 34 -5.41 14.56 -12.43
CA PRO A 34 -5.05 15.78 -11.72
C PRO A 34 -5.72 15.94 -10.34
N GLN A 35 -6.93 15.40 -10.18
CA GLN A 35 -7.67 15.37 -8.92
C GLN A 35 -6.97 14.57 -7.80
N ASP A 36 -6.11 13.60 -8.14
CA ASP A 36 -5.34 12.81 -7.18
C ASP A 36 -4.17 13.62 -6.59
N PHE A 37 -3.91 14.82 -7.14
CA PHE A 37 -2.83 15.74 -6.77
C PHE A 37 -3.34 17.08 -6.24
N MET A 38 -4.43 17.05 -5.46
CA MET A 38 -5.00 18.26 -4.87
C MET A 38 -4.67 18.35 -3.37
N PRO A 39 -3.94 19.40 -2.93
CA PRO A 39 -3.75 19.68 -1.51
C PRO A 39 -5.08 19.89 -0.78
N PRO A 40 -5.21 19.47 0.50
CA PRO A 40 -4.22 18.78 1.33
C PRO A 40 -4.19 17.25 1.16
N GLY A 41 -4.83 16.71 0.11
CA GLY A 41 -5.13 15.29 -0.07
C GLY A 41 -3.93 14.35 -0.06
N PRO A 42 -4.18 13.04 0.12
CA PRO A 42 -3.12 12.04 0.18
C PRO A 42 -2.43 11.87 -1.19
N LEU A 43 -1.20 11.38 -1.16
CA LEU A 43 -0.44 11.10 -2.38
C LEU A 43 -0.15 9.60 -2.53
N PRO A 44 -0.21 9.04 -3.74
CA PRO A 44 0.18 7.66 -4.00
C PRO A 44 1.63 7.39 -3.55
N TYR A 45 1.91 6.25 -2.92
CA TYR A 45 3.29 5.89 -2.55
C TYR A 45 4.20 5.77 -3.77
N ALA A 46 3.66 5.29 -4.89
CA ALA A 46 4.35 5.25 -6.18
C ALA A 46 4.88 6.63 -6.64
N TYR A 47 4.20 7.72 -6.27
CA TYR A 47 4.67 9.09 -6.54
C TYR A 47 5.78 9.48 -5.56
N LEU A 48 5.55 9.20 -4.27
CA LEU A 48 6.47 9.57 -3.19
C LEU A 48 7.82 8.87 -3.34
N PHE A 49 7.85 7.64 -3.84
CA PHE A 49 9.04 6.82 -4.00
C PHE A 49 9.49 6.66 -5.45
N ALA A 50 9.07 7.56 -6.35
CA ALA A 50 9.42 7.52 -7.78
C ALA A 50 10.95 7.50 -8.04
N ASP A 51 11.73 8.03 -7.09
CA ASP A 51 13.21 8.06 -7.14
C ASP A 51 13.86 6.75 -6.64
N GLY A 52 13.12 5.64 -6.66
CA GLY A 52 13.63 4.34 -6.20
C GLY A 52 13.84 4.27 -4.69
N GLY A 53 13.09 5.06 -3.92
CA GLY A 53 13.15 5.04 -2.46
C GLY A 53 14.34 5.78 -1.83
N ASP A 54 15.12 6.55 -2.58
CA ASP A 54 16.24 7.33 -2.02
C ASP A 54 15.78 8.27 -0.89
N PRO A 55 16.27 8.11 0.36
CA PRO A 55 15.81 8.89 1.50
C PRO A 55 16.08 10.41 1.37
N GLU A 56 17.19 10.81 0.76
CA GLU A 56 17.52 12.24 0.59
C GLU A 56 16.62 12.91 -0.46
N ALA A 57 16.39 12.25 -1.60
CA ALA A 57 15.41 12.68 -2.58
C ALA A 57 14.00 12.76 -1.97
N LEU A 58 13.60 11.74 -1.21
CA LEU A 58 12.32 11.72 -0.50
C LEU A 58 12.19 12.89 0.49
N ARG A 59 13.25 13.23 1.24
CA ARG A 59 13.24 14.34 2.19
C ARG A 59 12.98 15.67 1.48
N LYS A 60 13.69 15.92 0.37
CA LYS A 60 13.49 17.13 -0.46
C LYS A 60 12.08 17.18 -1.03
N ARG A 61 11.59 16.05 -1.55
CA ARG A 61 10.25 15.90 -2.11
C ARG A 61 9.16 16.20 -1.08
N ILE A 62 9.24 15.61 0.11
CA ILE A 62 8.28 15.85 1.21
C ILE A 62 8.28 17.33 1.61
N ALA A 63 9.46 17.94 1.80
CA ALA A 63 9.55 19.36 2.16
C ALA A 63 8.88 20.26 1.11
N ARG A 64 9.10 19.95 -0.17
CA ARG A 64 8.52 20.68 -1.29
C ARG A 64 7.01 20.49 -1.39
N LEU A 65 6.50 19.27 -1.24
CA LEU A 65 5.06 18.98 -1.24
C LEU A 65 4.34 19.65 -0.06
N ARG A 66 4.94 19.68 1.13
CA ARG A 66 4.39 20.43 2.27
C ARG A 66 4.33 21.94 1.99
N ALA A 67 5.32 22.49 1.28
CA ALA A 67 5.29 23.89 0.86
C ALA A 67 4.15 24.18 -0.15
N TYR A 68 3.78 23.20 -0.97
CA TYR A 68 2.59 23.23 -1.83
C TYR A 68 1.26 22.97 -1.08
N GLY A 69 1.29 22.71 0.23
CA GLY A 69 0.12 22.56 1.08
C GLY A 69 -0.39 21.13 1.25
N PHE A 70 0.35 20.11 0.80
CA PHE A 70 0.00 18.71 1.06
C PHE A 70 0.19 18.34 2.54
N ASP A 71 -0.77 17.59 3.09
CA ASP A 71 -0.67 17.04 4.45
C ASP A 71 -0.06 15.63 4.39
N LEU A 72 1.27 15.58 4.45
CA LEU A 72 2.02 14.32 4.40
C LEU A 72 2.48 13.94 5.81
N PRO A 73 2.00 12.83 6.39
CA PRO A 73 2.45 12.35 7.69
C PRO A 73 3.85 11.73 7.65
N LEU A 74 4.43 11.51 6.45
CA LEU A 74 5.71 10.85 6.26
C LEU A 74 6.87 11.68 6.84
N GLU A 75 7.83 11.02 7.47
CA GLU A 75 9.09 11.63 7.91
C GLU A 75 10.26 10.81 7.36
N VAL A 76 11.40 11.46 7.09
CA VAL A 76 12.62 10.72 6.75
C VAL A 76 13.51 10.70 7.99
N PRO A 77 13.84 9.52 8.54
CA PRO A 77 14.68 9.42 9.72
C PRO A 77 16.05 10.09 9.49
N ALA A 78 16.64 10.64 10.55
CA ALA A 78 17.91 11.37 10.45
C ALA A 78 19.06 10.48 9.93
N ARG A 79 18.97 9.17 10.14
CA ARG A 79 19.94 8.17 9.66
C ARG A 79 19.17 7.01 9.04
N PRO A 80 18.97 7.01 7.72
CA PRO A 80 18.38 5.89 7.01
C PRO A 80 19.18 4.61 7.20
N GLY A 81 18.48 3.48 7.27
CA GLY A 81 19.06 2.15 7.32
C GLY A 81 19.51 1.62 5.94
N PRO A 82 20.22 0.49 5.92
CA PRO A 82 20.78 -0.09 4.69
C PRO A 82 19.74 -0.73 3.76
N PHE A 83 18.51 -0.95 4.22
CA PHE A 83 17.42 -1.54 3.42
C PHE A 83 16.30 -0.55 3.11
N ASP A 84 16.43 0.70 3.56
CA ASP A 84 15.36 1.68 3.48
C ASP A 84 15.00 1.98 2.03
N ALA A 85 15.99 2.17 1.16
CA ALA A 85 15.76 2.47 -0.25
C ALA A 85 15.04 1.32 -0.96
N GLU A 86 15.47 0.07 -0.73
CA GLU A 86 14.84 -1.12 -1.29
C GLU A 86 13.39 -1.28 -0.81
N ILE A 87 13.15 -1.07 0.49
CA ILE A 87 11.81 -1.18 1.08
C ILE A 87 10.89 -0.10 0.53
N LEU A 88 11.35 1.15 0.45
CA LEU A 88 10.56 2.27 -0.06
C LEU A 88 10.31 2.15 -1.56
N SER A 89 11.30 1.69 -2.32
CA SER A 89 11.17 1.40 -3.75
C SER A 89 10.07 0.37 -4.01
N ALA A 90 10.11 -0.75 -3.28
CA ALA A 90 9.09 -1.79 -3.37
C ALA A 90 7.72 -1.29 -2.90
N ALA A 91 7.66 -0.43 -1.87
CA ALA A 91 6.42 0.23 -1.47
C ALA A 91 5.82 1.11 -2.57
N GLY A 92 6.68 1.74 -3.38
CA GLY A 92 6.28 2.49 -4.57
C GLY A 92 5.63 1.64 -5.66
N ALA A 93 5.76 0.31 -5.62
CA ALA A 93 5.08 -0.58 -6.56
C ALA A 93 3.59 -0.79 -6.22
N TRP A 94 3.14 -0.42 -5.01
CA TRP A 94 1.75 -0.55 -4.57
C TRP A 94 0.90 0.62 -5.07
N ARG A 95 0.60 0.60 -6.38
CA ARG A 95 0.02 1.73 -7.13
C ARG A 95 -1.31 2.25 -6.60
N GLU A 96 -2.03 1.44 -5.87
CA GLU A 96 -3.33 1.72 -5.26
C GLU A 96 -3.25 2.30 -3.84
N LEU A 97 -2.09 2.25 -3.19
CA LEU A 97 -1.91 2.73 -1.83
C LEU A 97 -1.39 4.17 -1.81
N THR A 98 -1.90 4.93 -0.86
CA THR A 98 -1.59 6.33 -0.64
C THR A 98 -1.01 6.57 0.74
N SER A 99 -0.43 7.75 0.95
CA SER A 99 0.10 8.22 2.23
C SER A 99 -0.92 8.23 3.38
N ALA A 100 -2.22 8.16 3.10
CA ALA A 100 -3.27 8.05 4.11
C ALA A 100 -3.58 6.61 4.48
N ASP A 101 -3.22 5.63 3.66
CA ASP A 101 -3.61 4.24 3.88
C ASP A 101 -2.75 3.58 4.97
N VAL A 102 -3.39 2.65 5.69
CA VAL A 102 -2.68 1.67 6.51
C VAL A 102 -2.34 0.50 5.60
N ILE A 103 -1.05 0.20 5.45
CA ILE A 103 -0.59 -0.89 4.60
C ILE A 103 -0.99 -2.23 5.23
N PRO A 104 -1.72 -3.09 4.50
CA PRO A 104 -1.96 -4.45 4.94
C PRO A 104 -0.66 -5.25 5.06
N PHE A 105 -0.53 -6.03 6.13
CA PHE A 105 0.71 -6.77 6.41
C PHE A 105 1.15 -7.75 5.33
N HIS A 106 0.21 -8.30 4.54
CA HIS A 106 0.56 -9.19 3.45
C HIS A 106 1.48 -8.54 2.40
N PHE A 107 1.50 -7.20 2.29
CA PHE A 107 2.47 -6.49 1.45
C PHE A 107 3.90 -6.55 1.99
N VAL A 108 4.09 -6.77 3.29
CA VAL A 108 5.41 -6.88 3.93
C VAL A 108 6.08 -8.22 3.63
N LEU A 109 5.29 -9.29 3.46
CA LEU A 109 5.81 -10.65 3.35
C LEU A 109 6.73 -10.88 2.13
N PRO A 110 6.39 -10.41 0.91
CA PRO A 110 7.29 -10.52 -0.22
C PRO A 110 8.60 -9.75 -0.02
N LEU A 111 8.56 -8.55 0.58
CA LEU A 111 9.78 -7.79 0.87
C LEU A 111 10.69 -8.51 1.85
N ALA A 112 10.12 -9.01 2.95
CA ALA A 112 10.87 -9.76 3.96
C ALA A 112 11.55 -10.99 3.34
N ARG A 113 10.86 -11.69 2.43
CA ARG A 113 11.40 -12.83 1.69
C ARG A 113 12.53 -12.40 0.76
N ASP A 114 12.29 -11.39 -0.07
CA ASP A 114 13.20 -11.00 -1.15
C ASP A 114 14.48 -10.35 -0.59
N LEU A 115 14.37 -9.63 0.55
CA LEU A 115 15.51 -9.03 1.27
C LEU A 115 16.13 -9.98 2.30
N ASN A 116 15.53 -11.15 2.53
CA ASN A 116 15.97 -12.13 3.53
C ASN A 116 16.13 -11.54 4.94
N ILE A 117 15.15 -10.74 5.39
CA ILE A 117 15.09 -10.13 6.72
C ILE A 117 13.75 -10.44 7.42
N PRO A 118 13.68 -10.37 8.75
CA PRO A 118 12.42 -10.57 9.48
C PRO A 118 11.32 -9.59 9.03
N PRO A 119 10.04 -10.00 8.93
CA PRO A 119 8.93 -9.09 8.64
C PRO A 119 8.84 -7.90 9.59
N ALA A 120 9.11 -8.11 10.89
CA ALA A 120 9.15 -7.07 11.89
C ALA A 120 10.19 -5.97 11.58
N ASP A 121 11.30 -6.31 10.91
CA ASP A 121 12.32 -5.34 10.52
C ASP A 121 11.85 -4.47 9.35
N VAL A 122 11.13 -5.04 8.39
CA VAL A 122 10.47 -4.26 7.33
C VAL A 122 9.43 -3.31 7.91
N VAL A 123 8.60 -3.79 8.84
CA VAL A 123 7.61 -2.93 9.51
C VAL A 123 8.29 -1.83 10.31
N ARG A 124 9.40 -2.12 11.00
CA ARG A 124 10.19 -1.12 11.72
C ARG A 124 10.71 -0.04 10.79
N VAL A 125 11.22 -0.40 9.61
CA VAL A 125 11.64 0.57 8.59
C VAL A 125 10.44 1.42 8.19
N LEU A 126 9.33 0.85 7.71
CA LEU A 126 8.14 1.61 7.31
C LEU A 126 7.63 2.54 8.43
N THR A 127 7.58 2.05 9.67
CA THR A 127 7.16 2.82 10.84
C THR A 127 8.11 3.98 11.14
N SER A 128 9.42 3.82 10.92
CA SER A 128 10.39 4.91 11.07
C SER A 128 10.16 6.06 10.08
N TYR A 129 9.52 5.77 8.94
CA TYR A 129 9.07 6.76 7.97
C TYR A 129 7.65 7.28 8.24
N ARG A 130 7.05 6.92 9.39
CA ARG A 130 5.65 7.18 9.77
C ARG A 130 4.62 6.53 8.85
N ILE A 131 5.03 5.52 8.11
CA ILE A 131 4.14 4.72 7.29
C ILE A 131 3.48 3.68 8.19
N ARG A 132 2.15 3.65 8.19
CA ARG A 132 1.37 2.75 9.07
C ARG A 132 1.21 1.39 8.40
N VAL A 133 1.47 0.34 9.16
CA VAL A 133 1.20 -1.06 8.76
C VAL A 133 0.13 -1.61 9.70
N SER A 134 -0.74 -2.50 9.20
CA SER A 134 -1.87 -3.03 9.96
C SER A 134 -1.46 -3.82 11.21
N ARG A 135 -0.22 -4.28 11.27
CA ARG A 135 0.38 -5.01 12.41
C ARG A 135 1.90 -4.92 12.38
N ALA A 136 2.50 -5.16 13.54
CA ALA A 136 3.95 -5.09 13.75
C ALA A 136 4.70 -6.38 13.40
N ASP A 137 4.04 -7.54 13.55
CA ASP A 137 4.66 -8.85 13.37
C ASP A 137 3.63 -9.89 12.92
N LEU A 138 4.06 -11.10 12.60
CA LEU A 138 3.24 -12.24 12.21
C LEU A 138 2.13 -12.54 13.24
N PRO A 139 0.99 -13.14 12.80
CA PRO A 139 -0.01 -13.66 13.72
C PRO A 139 0.56 -14.69 14.70
N ASP A 140 0.05 -14.70 15.93
CA ASP A 140 0.49 -15.64 16.96
C ASP A 140 0.37 -17.09 16.47
N GLY A 141 1.47 -17.83 16.58
CA GLY A 141 1.54 -19.23 16.14
C GLY A 141 1.64 -19.43 14.62
N MET A 142 1.72 -18.38 13.82
CA MET A 142 1.94 -18.47 12.38
C MET A 142 3.43 -18.34 12.03
N SER A 143 3.98 -19.33 11.34
CA SER A 143 5.35 -19.24 10.84
C SER A 143 5.45 -18.33 9.61
N PHE A 144 6.63 -17.77 9.37
CA PHE A 144 6.89 -16.95 8.18
C PHE A 144 6.62 -17.71 6.88
N LYS A 145 6.98 -19.00 6.82
CA LYS A 145 6.73 -19.87 5.67
C LYS A 145 5.23 -20.01 5.38
N GLU A 146 4.41 -20.17 6.42
CA GLU A 146 2.95 -20.26 6.25
C GLU A 146 2.35 -18.95 5.77
N ALA A 147 2.80 -17.82 6.34
CA ALA A 147 2.33 -16.50 5.93
C ALA A 147 2.67 -16.22 4.45
N VAL A 148 3.91 -16.49 4.02
CA VAL A 148 4.32 -16.35 2.62
C VAL A 148 3.53 -17.29 1.72
N ALA A 149 3.29 -18.53 2.14
CA ALA A 149 2.48 -19.47 1.36
C ALA A 149 1.03 -18.98 1.17
N LEU A 150 0.43 -18.36 2.20
CA LEU A 150 -0.90 -17.75 2.08
C LEU A 150 -0.90 -16.52 1.15
N ALA A 151 0.16 -15.70 1.21
CA ALA A 151 0.28 -14.49 0.40
C ALA A 151 0.69 -14.76 -1.07
N ASP A 152 1.52 -15.76 -1.33
CA ASP A 152 1.94 -16.12 -2.69
C ASP A 152 0.79 -16.71 -3.52
N VAL A 153 -0.21 -17.30 -2.88
CA VAL A 153 -1.37 -17.84 -3.60
C VAL A 153 -2.26 -16.71 -4.16
N ASP A 154 -2.29 -15.55 -3.51
CA ASP A 154 -2.87 -14.32 -4.08
C ASP A 154 -2.11 -13.88 -5.36
N ALA A 155 -0.76 -13.91 -5.33
CA ALA A 155 0.08 -13.52 -6.47
C ALA A 155 0.00 -14.50 -7.66
N ARG A 156 -0.26 -15.78 -7.41
CA ARG A 156 -0.47 -16.82 -8.44
C ARG A 156 -1.87 -16.78 -9.03
N HIS A 157 -2.88 -16.42 -8.24
CA HIS A 157 -4.23 -16.14 -8.72
C HIS A 157 -4.40 -14.67 -9.11
N ARG A 158 -3.40 -14.08 -9.77
CA ARG A 158 -3.32 -12.69 -10.25
C ARG A 158 -4.53 -12.16 -11.06
N SER A 159 -5.54 -13.00 -11.28
CA SER A 159 -6.84 -12.69 -11.88
C SER A 159 -7.96 -12.46 -10.86
N LEU A 160 -7.74 -12.67 -9.57
CA LEU A 160 -8.65 -12.21 -8.53
C LEU A 160 -8.45 -10.70 -8.43
N SER A 161 -9.19 -9.98 -9.27
CA SER A 161 -9.37 -8.55 -9.10
C SER A 161 -9.67 -8.30 -7.62
N ARG A 162 -9.11 -7.25 -7.01
CA ARG A 162 -9.33 -6.87 -5.60
C ARG A 162 -10.82 -6.71 -5.22
N HIS A 163 -11.72 -6.85 -6.17
CA HIS A 163 -13.17 -6.75 -6.05
C HIS A 163 -13.87 -8.12 -6.07
N GLU A 164 -13.18 -9.23 -6.40
CA GLU A 164 -13.75 -10.58 -6.43
C GLU A 164 -13.43 -11.41 -5.17
N GLY A 165 -12.48 -10.95 -4.35
CA GLY A 165 -12.14 -11.59 -3.08
C GLY A 165 -11.55 -12.99 -3.25
N PHE A 166 -11.33 -13.69 -2.13
CA PHE A 166 -10.82 -15.05 -2.14
C PHE A 166 -11.94 -16.03 -2.51
N PRO A 167 -11.82 -16.80 -3.60
CA PRO A 167 -12.88 -17.70 -4.02
C PRO A 167 -13.00 -18.87 -3.05
N LEU A 168 -14.23 -19.37 -2.86
CA LEU A 168 -14.51 -20.44 -1.90
C LEU A 168 -13.69 -21.72 -2.18
N HIS A 169 -13.43 -22.04 -3.46
CA HIS A 169 -12.63 -23.20 -3.83
C HIS A 169 -11.19 -23.09 -3.29
N PHE A 170 -10.61 -21.90 -3.29
CA PHE A 170 -9.27 -21.65 -2.72
C PHE A 170 -9.32 -21.87 -1.22
N LEU A 171 -10.28 -21.24 -0.52
CA LEU A 171 -10.42 -21.38 0.93
C LEU A 171 -10.61 -22.84 1.34
N HIS A 172 -11.41 -23.59 0.60
CA HIS A 172 -11.65 -25.02 0.83
C HIS A 172 -10.40 -25.86 0.55
N HIS A 173 -9.72 -25.63 -0.58
CA HIS A 173 -8.51 -26.36 -0.93
C HIS A 173 -7.38 -26.12 0.08
N THR A 174 -7.16 -24.87 0.49
CA THR A 174 -6.18 -24.51 1.52
C THR A 174 -6.53 -25.11 2.87
N ALA A 175 -7.83 -25.14 3.23
CA ALA A 175 -8.29 -25.78 4.47
C ALA A 175 -7.97 -27.28 4.47
N LEU A 176 -8.24 -28.00 3.38
CA LEU A 176 -7.92 -29.43 3.24
C LEU A 176 -6.42 -29.70 3.29
N LEU A 177 -5.61 -28.93 2.56
CA LEU A 177 -4.15 -29.12 2.54
C LEU A 177 -3.49 -28.92 3.90
N ARG A 178 -4.08 -28.05 4.74
CA ARG A 178 -3.55 -27.70 6.06
C ARG A 178 -4.28 -28.39 7.21
N ASP A 179 -5.14 -29.37 6.89
CA ASP A 179 -5.99 -30.08 7.86
C ASP A 179 -6.69 -29.12 8.86
N THR A 180 -7.32 -28.08 8.32
CA THR A 180 -7.93 -27.00 9.09
C THR A 180 -9.31 -26.63 8.54
N THR A 181 -9.93 -25.60 9.11
CA THR A 181 -11.26 -25.12 8.67
C THR A 181 -11.15 -23.90 7.77
N ILE A 182 -12.10 -23.75 6.84
CA ILE A 182 -12.26 -22.52 6.05
C ILE A 182 -12.31 -21.29 6.95
N ARG A 183 -13.02 -21.38 8.08
CA ARG A 183 -13.12 -20.27 9.06
C ARG A 183 -11.74 -19.87 9.59
N ARG A 184 -10.88 -20.85 9.89
CA ARG A 184 -9.52 -20.59 10.36
C ARG A 184 -8.67 -19.93 9.26
N VAL A 185 -8.73 -20.43 8.03
CA VAL A 185 -8.03 -19.83 6.88
C VAL A 185 -8.46 -18.38 6.65
N VAL A 186 -9.78 -18.10 6.72
CA VAL A 186 -10.32 -16.75 6.58
C VAL A 186 -9.83 -15.84 7.70
N ALA A 187 -9.83 -16.32 8.95
CA ALA A 187 -9.31 -15.55 10.08
C ALA A 187 -7.83 -15.21 9.88
N GLU A 188 -7.02 -16.19 9.47
CA GLU A 188 -5.60 -16.00 9.22
C GLU A 188 -5.32 -15.02 8.07
N LEU A 189 -6.08 -15.08 6.97
CA LEU A 189 -5.97 -14.12 5.87
C LEU A 189 -6.34 -12.70 6.34
N ARG A 190 -7.42 -12.55 7.10
CA ARG A 190 -7.82 -11.26 7.68
C ARG A 190 -6.77 -10.73 8.65
N ASP A 191 -6.17 -11.60 9.46
CA ASP A 191 -5.07 -11.22 10.36
C ASP A 191 -3.85 -10.73 9.58
N LEU A 192 -3.56 -11.29 8.39
CA LEU A 192 -2.54 -10.78 7.47
C LEU A 192 -2.95 -9.49 6.74
N GLY A 193 -4.17 -8.99 6.95
CA GLY A 193 -4.67 -7.75 6.36
C GLY A 193 -5.40 -7.93 5.03
N PHE A 194 -5.68 -9.16 4.60
CA PHE A 194 -6.50 -9.39 3.40
C PHE A 194 -7.98 -9.09 3.66
N THR A 195 -8.63 -8.47 2.67
CA THR A 195 -10.10 -8.30 2.67
C THR A 195 -10.77 -9.59 2.21
N VAL A 196 -11.24 -10.39 3.16
CA VAL A 196 -11.95 -11.65 2.87
C VAL A 196 -13.41 -11.55 3.33
N PRO A 197 -14.41 -11.65 2.43
CA PRO A 197 -15.82 -11.71 2.80
C PRO A 197 -16.12 -12.93 3.70
N ASP A 198 -17.17 -12.85 4.54
CA ASP A 198 -17.58 -14.04 5.31
C ASP A 198 -18.11 -15.11 4.33
N PRO A 199 -17.55 -16.33 4.32
CA PRO A 199 -18.02 -17.41 3.45
C PRO A 199 -19.52 -17.71 3.62
N ALA A 200 -20.06 -17.56 4.83
CA ALA A 200 -21.48 -17.76 5.08
C ALA A 200 -22.34 -16.72 4.36
N ASP A 201 -21.89 -15.45 4.34
CA ASP A 201 -22.58 -14.38 3.63
C ASP A 201 -22.48 -14.55 2.12
N THR A 202 -21.29 -14.94 1.63
CA THR A 202 -21.08 -15.26 0.22
C THR A 202 -21.99 -16.40 -0.24
N LEU A 203 -22.11 -17.47 0.56
CA LEU A 203 -22.99 -18.60 0.26
C LEU A 203 -24.47 -18.21 0.31
N ARG A 204 -24.92 -17.44 1.31
CA ARG A 204 -26.31 -16.95 1.37
C ARG A 204 -26.65 -16.07 0.18
N ALA A 205 -25.76 -15.14 -0.19
CA ALA A 205 -25.95 -14.27 -1.35
C ALA A 205 -25.98 -15.06 -2.67
N ALA A 206 -25.17 -16.12 -2.79
CA ALA A 206 -25.18 -17.00 -3.95
C ALA A 206 -26.47 -17.85 -4.01
N LEU A 207 -26.87 -18.46 -2.90
CA LEU A 207 -28.09 -19.26 -2.81
C LEU A 207 -29.35 -18.45 -3.11
N ALA A 208 -29.41 -17.18 -2.67
CA ALA A 208 -30.52 -16.28 -2.98
C ALA A 208 -30.68 -15.95 -4.48
N ARG A 209 -29.64 -16.21 -5.30
CA ARG A 209 -29.66 -16.02 -6.76
C ARG A 209 -30.03 -17.29 -7.53
N VAL A 210 -30.12 -18.43 -6.86
CA VAL A 210 -30.58 -19.68 -7.47
C VAL A 210 -32.11 -19.67 -7.46
N PRO A 211 -32.78 -19.74 -8.63
CA PRO A 211 -34.23 -19.87 -8.66
C PRO A 211 -34.64 -21.13 -7.90
N SER A 212 -35.45 -20.97 -6.86
CA SER A 212 -36.13 -22.10 -6.21
C SER A 212 -37.11 -22.70 -7.22
N ALA A 213 -36.81 -23.89 -7.72
CA ALA A 213 -37.71 -24.71 -8.51
C ALA A 213 -38.71 -25.44 -7.60
#